data_AF-A0A3D1XPA8-F1
#
_entry.id   AF-A0A3D1XPA8-F1
#
_cell.length_a   1.000
_cell.length_b   1.000
_cell.length_c   1.000
_cell.angle_alpha   90.00
_cell.angle_beta   90.00
_cell.angle_gamma   90.00
#
_symmetry.space_group_name_H-M   'P 1'
#
loop_
_entity.id
_entity.type
_entity.pdbx_description
1 polymer ?
#
loop_
_entity_poly.entity_id
_entity_poly.type
_entity_poly.pdbx_seq_one_letter_code
_entity_poly.pdbx_strand_id
1 'polypeptide(L)'
;MALQKLKTSILKLGKESLFEILHLIGSQLKDLYSCKMVRVNLEDLYEGMLVCQYVTGQNRPEPNTKFISPEASVISQAFLNNEVVLSWKLPDGFAKVQNPFEKLSQIKATAVFPISHQF
;
A
#
# COMPACT_ATOMS: atom_id res chain seq x y z
N MET A 1 -0.49 -3.25 21.88
CA MET A 1 -1.62 -2.35 22.21
C MET A 1 -2.05 -1.46 21.04
N ALA A 2 -1.13 -0.79 20.35
CA ALA A 2 -1.45 0.15 19.26
C ALA A 2 -2.23 -0.44 18.08
N LEU A 3 -1.79 -1.57 17.52
CA LEU A 3 -2.49 -2.25 16.41
C LEU A 3 -3.90 -2.73 16.81
N GLN A 4 -4.10 -3.15 18.06
CA GLN A 4 -5.42 -3.52 18.55
C GLN A 4 -6.35 -2.33 18.62
N LYS A 5 -5.85 -1.15 19.02
CA LYS A 5 -6.62 0.09 18.98
C LYS A 5 -7.02 0.46 17.54
N LEU A 6 -6.09 0.37 16.58
CA LEU A 6 -6.40 0.60 15.16
C LEU A 6 -7.48 -0.38 14.68
N LYS A 7 -7.34 -1.68 14.99
CA LYS A 7 -8.37 -2.69 14.68
C LYS A 7 -9.73 -2.30 15.25
N THR A 8 -9.80 -1.90 16.52
CA THR A 8 -11.05 -1.47 17.15
C THR A 8 -11.61 -0.21 16.49
N SER A 9 -10.79 0.74 16.08
CA SER A 9 -11.23 1.93 15.35
C SER A 9 -11.80 1.56 13.99
N ILE A 10 -11.14 0.67 13.24
CA ILE A 10 -11.62 0.19 11.94
C ILE A 10 -12.97 -0.52 12.07
N LEU A 11 -13.16 -1.36 13.10
CA LEU A 11 -14.42 -2.08 13.30
C LEU A 11 -15.62 -1.19 13.65
N LYS A 12 -15.37 0.06 14.06
CA LYS A 12 -16.43 1.05 14.33
C LYS A 12 -16.84 1.82 13.08
N LEU A 13 -16.04 1.75 12.02
CA LEU A 13 -16.33 2.43 10.77
C LEU A 13 -17.57 1.79 10.14
N GLY A 14 -18.58 2.62 9.92
CA GLY A 14 -19.87 2.21 9.35
C GLY A 14 -19.86 2.29 7.82
N LYS A 15 -20.92 2.88 7.25
CA LYS A 15 -21.02 3.22 5.82
C LYS A 15 -20.24 4.49 5.46
N GLU A 16 -19.06 4.65 6.03
CA GLU A 16 -18.22 5.82 5.82
C GLU A 16 -17.66 5.86 4.40
N SER A 17 -17.16 7.01 3.96
CA SER A 17 -16.49 7.11 2.68
C SER A 17 -15.26 6.19 2.67
N LEU A 18 -15.07 5.39 1.61
CA LEU A 18 -13.84 4.59 1.42
C LEU A 18 -12.58 5.43 1.67
N PHE A 19 -12.58 6.68 1.21
CA PHE A 19 -11.46 7.59 1.42
C PHE A 19 -11.19 7.87 2.92
N GLU A 20 -12.23 8.07 3.73
CA GLU A 20 -12.08 8.32 5.18
C GLU A 20 -11.51 7.09 5.88
N ILE A 21 -11.98 5.90 5.51
CA ILE A 21 -11.48 4.62 6.01
C ILE A 21 -9.98 4.48 5.68
N LEU A 22 -9.62 4.67 4.40
CA LEU A 22 -8.22 4.59 3.96
C LEU A 22 -7.35 5.69 4.60
N HIS A 23 -7.90 6.89 4.82
CA HIS A 23 -7.20 7.98 5.48
C HIS A 23 -6.90 7.65 6.93
N LEU A 24 -7.89 7.17 7.69
CA LEU A 24 -7.69 6.79 9.09
C LEU A 24 -6.63 5.69 9.21
N ILE A 25 -6.75 4.64 8.41
CA ILE A 25 -5.82 3.51 8.41
C ILE A 25 -4.41 3.98 8.02
N GLY A 26 -4.28 4.69 6.91
CA GLY A 26 -3.00 5.13 6.38
C GLY A 26 -2.26 6.09 7.30
N SER A 27 -2.96 7.07 7.89
CA SER A 27 -2.38 8.01 8.84
C SER A 27 -1.90 7.30 10.11
N GLN A 28 -2.72 6.41 10.68
CA GLN A 28 -2.30 5.68 11.89
C GLN A 28 -1.14 4.72 11.62
N LEU A 29 -1.16 3.97 10.52
CA LEU A 29 -0.06 3.07 10.16
C LEU A 29 1.25 3.83 9.92
N LYS A 30 1.18 5.01 9.30
CA LYS A 30 2.35 5.86 9.09
C LYS A 30 3.02 6.21 10.41
N ASP A 31 2.24 6.68 11.38
CA ASP A 31 2.74 7.08 12.69
C ASP A 31 3.25 5.87 13.49
N LEU A 32 2.48 4.77 13.50
CA LEU A 32 2.82 3.55 14.23
C LEU A 32 4.14 2.92 13.80
N TYR A 33 4.43 2.93 12.50
CA TYR A 33 5.67 2.38 11.95
C TYR A 33 6.74 3.44 11.69
N SER A 34 6.46 4.70 12.03
CA SER A 34 7.36 5.84 11.78
C SER A 34 7.88 5.87 10.33
N CYS A 35 7.02 5.52 9.38
CA CYS A 35 7.40 5.44 7.97
C CYS A 35 7.09 6.75 7.24
N LYS A 36 7.75 6.97 6.09
CA LYS A 36 7.58 8.22 5.31
C LYS A 36 6.14 8.37 4.79
N MET A 37 5.52 7.26 4.38
CA MET A 37 4.17 7.23 3.81
C MET A 37 3.59 5.82 3.82
N VAL A 38 2.25 5.76 3.79
CA VAL A 38 1.48 4.55 3.53
C VAL A 38 0.73 4.73 2.22
N ARG A 39 0.66 3.65 1.45
CA ARG A 39 -0.10 3.58 0.19
C ARG A 39 -1.06 2.42 0.24
N VAL A 40 -2.26 2.61 -0.30
CA VAL A 40 -3.22 1.53 -0.51
C VAL A 40 -3.53 1.46 -2.00
N ASN A 41 -3.31 0.28 -2.57
CA ASN A 41 -3.68 -0.02 -3.95
C ASN A 41 -4.83 -1.04 -3.92
N LEU A 42 -5.87 -0.81 -4.71
CA LEU A 42 -6.97 -1.75 -4.88
C LEU A 42 -6.87 -2.42 -6.25
N GLU A 43 -7.29 -3.67 -6.31
CA GLU A 43 -7.43 -4.40 -7.56
C GLU A 43 -8.63 -3.87 -8.35
N ASP A 44 -8.40 -3.55 -9.62
CA ASP A 44 -9.42 -3.36 -10.64
C ASP A 44 -9.65 -4.70 -11.34
N LEU A 45 -10.80 -5.30 -11.06
CA LEU A 45 -11.18 -6.62 -11.56
C LEU A 45 -11.51 -6.63 -13.05
N TYR A 46 -11.75 -5.47 -13.67
CA TYR A 46 -12.04 -5.39 -15.10
C TYR A 46 -10.77 -5.44 -15.94
N GLU A 47 -9.74 -4.72 -15.50
CA GLU A 47 -8.50 -4.57 -16.25
C GLU A 47 -7.37 -5.46 -15.72
N GLY A 48 -7.57 -6.12 -14.57
CA GLY A 48 -6.57 -6.99 -13.93
C GLY A 48 -5.40 -6.18 -13.37
N MET A 49 -5.68 -4.98 -12.85
CA MET A 49 -4.66 -3.99 -12.48
C MET A 49 -4.75 -3.54 -11.03
N LEU A 50 -3.68 -2.95 -10.50
CA LEU A 50 -3.67 -2.33 -9.18
C LEU A 50 -3.72 -0.80 -9.30
N VAL A 51 -4.78 -0.19 -8.78
CA VAL A 51 -4.96 1.27 -8.77
C VAL A 51 -4.61 1.82 -7.40
N CYS A 52 -3.69 2.79 -7.34
CA CYS A 52 -3.33 3.48 -6.10
C CYS A 52 -4.46 4.41 -5.65
N GLN A 53 -5.28 3.96 -4.69
CA GLN A 53 -6.44 4.69 -4.18
C GLN A 53 -6.11 5.69 -3.07
N TYR A 54 -4.99 5.49 -2.37
CA TYR A 54 -4.61 6.34 -1.26
C TYR A 54 -3.10 6.46 -1.09
N VAL A 55 -2.63 7.66 -0.74
CA VAL A 55 -1.27 7.97 -0.31
C VAL A 55 -1.33 8.96 0.85
N THR A 56 -0.64 8.66 1.97
CA THR A 56 -0.63 9.58 3.11
C THR A 56 -0.04 10.94 2.76
N GLY A 57 -0.65 12.02 3.25
CA GLY A 57 -0.18 13.40 3.04
C GLY A 57 -0.49 13.99 1.66
N GLN A 58 -1.24 13.26 0.81
CA GLN A 58 -1.82 13.82 -0.40
C GLN A 58 -3.33 14.05 -0.18
N ASN A 59 -3.83 15.22 -0.56
CA ASN A 59 -5.27 15.45 -0.69
C ASN A 59 -5.82 14.51 -1.75
N ARG A 60 -7.07 14.02 -1.57
CA ARG A 60 -7.77 13.03 -2.44
C ARG A 60 -7.07 12.91 -3.77
N PRO A 61 -6.15 11.94 -3.94
CA PRO A 61 -5.44 11.84 -5.19
C PRO A 61 -6.52 11.64 -6.25
N GLU A 62 -6.55 12.50 -7.27
CA GLU A 62 -7.22 12.12 -8.51
C GLU A 62 -6.73 10.71 -8.85
N PRO A 63 -7.63 9.76 -9.19
CA PRO A 63 -7.24 8.38 -9.41
C PRO A 63 -6.21 8.34 -10.53
N ASN A 64 -4.95 8.37 -10.13
CA ASN A 64 -3.82 8.22 -11.01
C ASN A 64 -3.73 6.72 -11.23
N THR A 65 -4.40 6.24 -12.27
CA THR A 65 -4.27 4.87 -12.76
C THR A 65 -2.79 4.60 -12.97
N LYS A 66 -2.18 3.92 -12.01
CA LYS A 66 -0.81 3.45 -12.14
C LYS A 66 -0.92 2.02 -12.60
N PHE A 67 -0.75 1.80 -13.91
CA PHE A 67 -0.35 0.50 -14.41
C PHE A 67 0.86 0.04 -13.59
N ILE A 68 0.69 -0.97 -12.73
CA ILE A 68 1.83 -1.61 -12.07
C ILE A 68 2.34 -2.72 -13.00
N SER A 69 2.84 -2.33 -14.17
CA SER A 69 3.74 -3.15 -14.96
C SER A 69 5.12 -2.53 -14.84
N PRO A 70 5.92 -3.06 -13.92
CA PRO A 70 6.67 -4.27 -14.24
C PRO A 70 6.40 -5.41 -13.24
N GLU A 71 6.30 -6.63 -13.76
CA GLU A 71 6.31 -7.91 -13.02
C GLU A 71 7.40 -7.95 -11.93
N ALA A 72 8.48 -7.18 -12.11
CA ALA A 72 9.57 -7.05 -11.16
C ALA A 72 9.31 -6.16 -9.93
N SER A 73 8.25 -5.34 -9.86
CA SER A 73 8.07 -4.42 -8.72
C SER A 73 7.69 -5.16 -7.42
N VAL A 74 8.06 -4.59 -6.27
CA VAL A 74 7.70 -5.18 -4.95
C VAL A 74 6.20 -5.31 -4.72
N ILE A 75 5.40 -4.43 -5.33
CA ILE A 75 3.94 -4.46 -5.24
C ILE A 75 3.38 -5.58 -6.11
N SER A 76 3.86 -5.69 -7.36
CA SER A 76 3.44 -6.75 -8.28
C SER A 76 3.79 -8.13 -7.73
N GLN A 77 5.00 -8.30 -7.19
CA GLN A 77 5.42 -9.56 -6.57
C GLN A 77 4.52 -9.94 -5.38
N ALA A 78 4.22 -8.99 -4.49
CA ALA A 78 3.35 -9.24 -3.34
C ALA A 78 1.92 -9.60 -3.76
N PHE A 79 1.41 -8.96 -4.81
CA PHE A 79 0.07 -9.22 -5.33
C PHE A 79 -0.01 -10.57 -6.04
N LEU A 80 0.88 -10.85 -6.99
CA LEU A 80 0.88 -12.09 -7.78
C LEU A 80 1.12 -13.33 -6.92
N ASN A 81 2.02 -13.24 -5.94
CA ASN A 81 2.35 -14.37 -5.07
C ASN A 81 1.46 -14.45 -3.81
N ASN A 82 0.64 -13.41 -3.55
CA ASN A 82 -0.10 -13.25 -2.31
C ASN A 82 0.77 -13.43 -1.04
N GLU A 83 1.99 -12.89 -1.09
CA GLU A 83 2.97 -12.97 -0.01
C GLU A 83 3.45 -11.59 0.44
N VAL A 84 3.87 -11.49 1.71
CA VAL A 84 4.48 -10.26 2.23
C VAL A 84 5.87 -10.08 1.60
N VAL A 85 6.05 -8.98 0.88
CA VAL A 85 7.35 -8.64 0.27
C VAL A 85 7.99 -7.50 1.03
N LEU A 86 9.21 -7.75 1.53
CA LEU A 86 10.04 -6.77 2.22
C LEU A 86 11.24 -6.45 1.34
N SER A 87 11.31 -5.22 0.82
CA SER A 87 12.34 -4.81 -0.13
C SER A 87 13.79 -5.03 0.33
N TRP A 88 14.05 -4.97 1.64
CA TRP A 88 15.37 -5.19 2.25
C TRP A 88 15.73 -6.67 2.42
N LYS A 89 14.80 -7.59 2.15
CA LYS A 89 15.03 -9.04 2.13
C LYS A 89 15.21 -9.60 0.71
N LEU A 90 15.10 -8.75 -0.32
CA LEU A 90 15.25 -9.20 -1.70
C LEU A 90 16.72 -9.53 -2.01
N PRO A 91 16.99 -10.65 -2.68
CA PRO A 91 18.37 -11.11 -2.95
C PRO A 91 19.14 -10.11 -3.83
N ASP A 92 18.44 -9.48 -4.78
CA ASP A 92 19.00 -8.51 -5.73
C ASP A 92 19.01 -7.05 -5.23
N GLY A 93 18.47 -6.82 -4.03
CA GLY A 93 18.32 -5.51 -3.42
C GLY A 93 17.19 -4.66 -4.01
N PHE A 94 16.71 -3.69 -3.23
CA PHE A 94 15.56 -2.86 -3.59
C PHE A 94 15.78 -1.99 -4.84
N ALA A 95 17.01 -1.50 -5.08
CA ALA A 95 17.31 -0.55 -6.14
C ALA A 95 16.96 -1.06 -7.56
N LYS A 96 17.03 -2.39 -7.79
CA LYS A 96 16.70 -3.00 -9.09
C LYS A 96 15.19 -3.05 -9.36
N VAL A 97 14.39 -3.11 -8.31
CA VAL A 97 12.92 -3.28 -8.39
C VAL A 97 12.15 -2.02 -8.00
N GLN A 98 12.85 -0.93 -7.66
CA GLN A 98 12.26 0.36 -7.34
C GLN A 98 11.51 0.96 -8.53
N ASN A 99 10.25 1.31 -8.32
CA ASN A 99 9.48 2.04 -9.32
C ASN A 99 9.86 3.54 -9.37
N PRO A 100 9.53 4.26 -10.46
CA PRO A 100 9.86 5.68 -10.60
C PRO A 100 9.36 6.56 -9.44
N PHE A 101 8.17 6.27 -8.90
CA PHE A 101 7.62 7.02 -7.77
C PHE A 101 8.48 6.85 -6.50
N GLU A 102 8.94 5.62 -6.21
CA GLU A 102 9.83 5.34 -5.08
C GLU A 102 11.17 6.07 -5.22
N LYS A 103 11.74 6.09 -6.44
CA LYS A 103 12.98 6.82 -6.74
C LYS A 103 12.83 8.33 -6.51
N LEU A 104 11.81 8.94 -7.13
CA LEU A 104 11.52 10.38 -6.99
C LEU A 104 11.18 10.77 -5.54
N SER A 105 10.49 9.89 -4.84
CA SER A 105 10.11 10.10 -3.43
C SER A 105 11.23 9.71 -2.45
N GLN A 106 12.42 9.35 -2.93
CA GLN A 106 13.58 8.95 -2.10
C GLN A 106 13.23 7.83 -1.09
N ILE A 107 12.41 6.87 -1.50
CA ILE A 107 12.04 5.72 -0.67
C ILE A 107 13.23 4.76 -0.64
N LYS A 108 13.73 4.46 0.56
CA LYS A 108 14.88 3.57 0.77
C LYS A 108 14.48 2.13 1.07
N ALA A 109 13.25 1.93 1.52
CA ALA A 109 12.69 0.63 1.85
C ALA A 109 11.17 0.68 1.74
N THR A 110 10.60 -0.36 1.15
CA THR A 110 9.16 -0.63 1.06
C THR A 110 8.85 -1.99 1.67
N ALA A 111 7.74 -2.07 2.40
CA ALA A 111 7.10 -3.31 2.82
C ALA A 111 5.70 -3.37 2.20
N VAL A 112 5.36 -4.47 1.56
CA VAL A 112 4.06 -4.68 0.92
C VAL A 112 3.38 -5.87 1.57
N PHE A 113 2.16 -5.65 2.05
CA PHE A 113 1.31 -6.66 2.64
C PHE A 113 0.09 -6.86 1.73
N PRO A 114 -0.08 -8.03 1.11
CA PRO A 114 -1.30 -8.32 0.37
C PRO A 114 -2.47 -8.42 1.36
N ILE A 115 -3.63 -7.91 0.93
CA ILE A 115 -4.88 -8.00 1.69
C ILE A 115 -5.79 -8.91 0.88
N SER A 116 -5.92 -10.15 1.33
CA SER A 116 -6.85 -11.12 0.75
C SER A 116 -8.09 -11.25 1.63
N HIS A 117 -9.23 -11.52 0.99
CA HIS A 117 -10.41 -11.98 1.70
C HIS A 117 -10.15 -13.40 2.22
N GLN A 118 -10.23 -13.61 3.54
CA GLN A 118 -10.23 -14.96 4.11
C GLN A 118 -11.66 -15.48 4.10
N PHE A 119 -11.90 -16.57 3.37
CA PHE A 119 -13.17 -17.31 3.38
C PHE A 119 -13.31 -18.14 4.65
#